data_AF-A0A7J9Y6I3-F1
#
_entry.id   AF-A0A7J9Y6I3-F1
#
_cell.length_a   1.000
_cell.length_b   1.000
_cell.length_c   1.000
_cell.angle_alpha   90.00
_cell.angle_beta   90.00
_cell.angle_gamma   90.00
#
_symmetry.space_group_name_H-M   'P 1'
#
loop_
_entity.id
_entity.type
_entity.pdbx_description
1 polymer ?
#
loop_
_entity_poly.entity_id
_entity_poly.type
_entity_poly.pdbx_seq_one_letter_code
_entity_poly.pdbx_strand_id
1 'polypeptide(L)'
;MPADDEPPVGGDTTVDGDTTGDPAGGAGTGSRRALQGLLVAFGLIAVGTGIAEIAIGGALVSQGEPVPVDVDSNYRFFAVFWLGAGLTLLWTVPRVERAAGPLRAVAALVFLGGLARLLSIAMAGVPSPMFLGLLALELAAPP
;
A
#
# COMPACT_ATOMS: atom_id res chain seq x y z
N MET A 1 72.70 -36.01 -4.72
CA MET A 1 71.83 -35.55 -5.82
C MET A 1 72.30 -36.26 -7.09
N PRO A 2 71.39 -36.84 -7.91
CA PRO A 2 69.95 -37.08 -7.68
C PRO A 2 69.76 -38.24 -6.65
N ALA A 3 68.72 -39.08 -6.56
CA ALA A 3 67.43 -39.22 -7.28
C ALA A 3 66.32 -39.82 -6.38
N ASP A 4 65.08 -39.35 -6.58
CA ASP A 4 63.79 -40.01 -6.84
C ASP A 4 63.52 -41.43 -6.24
N ASP A 5 62.53 -41.69 -5.38
CA ASP A 5 61.05 -41.52 -5.41
C ASP A 5 60.25 -42.57 -6.21
N GLU A 6 59.48 -43.42 -5.51
CA GLU A 6 58.19 -44.07 -5.91
C GLU A 6 57.69 -45.02 -4.78
N PRO A 7 56.41 -45.50 -4.75
CA PRO A 7 55.25 -45.22 -5.62
C PRO A 7 53.96 -44.77 -4.84
N PRO A 8 52.81 -44.48 -5.51
CA PRO A 8 51.67 -43.78 -4.91
C PRO A 8 50.45 -44.65 -4.53
N VAL A 9 49.56 -44.11 -3.68
CA VAL A 9 48.10 -44.40 -3.49
C VAL A 9 47.58 -43.39 -2.43
N GLY A 10 46.43 -42.72 -2.53
CA GLY A 10 45.41 -42.60 -3.59
C GLY A 10 44.15 -41.87 -3.05
N GLY A 11 43.34 -41.24 -3.92
CA GLY A 11 42.07 -40.54 -3.60
C GLY A 11 42.29 -39.14 -2.99
N ASP A 12 42.05 -38.02 -3.68
CA ASP A 12 40.74 -37.50 -4.13
C ASP A 12 39.65 -37.50 -3.04
N THR A 13 39.39 -36.31 -2.46
CA THR A 13 38.04 -35.73 -2.44
C THR A 13 38.10 -34.20 -2.33
N THR A 14 37.80 -33.54 -3.44
CA THR A 14 36.88 -32.39 -3.54
C THR A 14 37.04 -31.14 -2.66
N VAL A 15 37.41 -30.04 -3.35
CA VAL A 15 36.71 -28.73 -3.36
C VAL A 15 36.45 -28.01 -2.02
N ASP A 16 37.22 -26.93 -1.80
CA ASP A 16 36.83 -25.80 -0.94
C ASP A 16 35.57 -25.11 -1.49
N GLY A 17 34.41 -25.65 -1.11
CA GLY A 17 33.10 -25.08 -1.41
C GLY A 17 32.68 -24.06 -0.35
N ASP A 18 33.21 -22.83 -0.43
CA ASP A 18 32.57 -21.69 0.21
C ASP A 18 31.19 -21.48 -0.42
N THR A 19 30.17 -22.01 0.25
CA THR A 19 28.77 -21.74 -0.10
C THR A 19 27.88 -21.81 1.14
N THR A 20 28.35 -21.28 2.27
CA THR A 20 27.45 -20.80 3.33
C THR A 20 26.73 -19.55 2.83
N GLY A 21 25.70 -19.78 1.99
CA GLY A 21 24.83 -18.75 1.49
C GLY A 21 24.16 -18.00 2.65
N ASP A 22 24.43 -16.70 2.74
CA ASP A 22 23.87 -15.82 3.75
C ASP A 22 22.33 -15.80 3.69
N PRO A 23 21.62 -16.26 4.73
CA PRO A 23 20.16 -16.26 4.74
C PRO A 23 19.54 -14.85 4.86
N ALA A 24 20.34 -13.79 5.07
CA ALA A 24 19.84 -12.42 5.20
C ALA A 24 19.38 -11.76 3.87
N GLY A 25 19.78 -12.29 2.70
CA GLY A 25 19.54 -11.64 1.41
C GLY A 25 18.07 -11.56 0.93
N GLY A 26 17.17 -12.38 1.48
CA GLY A 26 15.79 -12.50 0.97
C GLY A 26 14.75 -11.52 1.57
N ALA A 27 14.91 -11.15 2.85
CA ALA A 27 13.82 -10.53 3.62
C ALA A 27 13.48 -9.10 3.17
N GLY A 28 14.48 -8.29 2.80
CA GLY A 28 14.28 -6.88 2.42
C GLY A 28 13.52 -6.71 1.10
N THR A 29 13.87 -7.48 0.07
CA THR A 29 13.32 -7.33 -1.28
C THR A 29 11.84 -7.76 -1.35
N GLY A 30 11.44 -8.79 -0.61
CA GLY A 30 10.06 -9.26 -0.55
C GLY A 30 9.11 -8.25 0.09
N SER A 31 9.45 -7.77 1.29
CA SER A 31 8.67 -6.75 2.02
C SER A 31 8.52 -5.45 1.22
N ARG A 32 9.61 -4.97 0.62
CA ARG A 32 9.60 -3.80 -0.27
C ARG A 32 8.61 -3.98 -1.44
N ARG A 33 8.67 -5.11 -2.14
CA ARG A 33 7.77 -5.40 -3.29
C ARG A 33 6.31 -5.49 -2.87
N ALA A 34 6.01 -6.09 -1.71
CA ALA A 34 4.66 -6.14 -1.16
C ALA A 34 4.12 -4.73 -0.86
N LEU A 35 4.91 -3.88 -0.20
CA LEU A 35 4.53 -2.50 0.09
C LEU A 35 4.38 -1.65 -1.18
N GLN A 36 5.22 -1.85 -2.20
CA GLN A 36 5.05 -1.22 -3.51
C GLN A 36 3.75 -1.66 -4.18
N GLY A 37 3.42 -2.95 -4.18
CA GLY A 37 2.16 -3.47 -4.70
C GLY A 37 0.94 -2.88 -3.98
N LEU A 38 1.01 -2.77 -2.65
CA LEU A 38 -0.04 -2.16 -1.82
C LEU A 38 -0.23 -0.67 -2.14
N LEU A 39 0.86 0.09 -2.27
CA LEU A 39 0.83 1.50 -2.68
C LEU A 39 0.29 1.70 -4.10
N VAL A 40 0.61 0.79 -5.03
CA VAL A 40 0.00 0.80 -6.38
C VAL A 40 -1.49 0.51 -6.30
N ALA A 41 -1.92 -0.50 -5.54
CA ALA A 41 -3.34 -0.83 -5.40
C ALA A 41 -4.14 0.33 -4.79
N PHE A 42 -3.71 0.89 -3.66
CA PHE A 42 -4.37 2.05 -3.05
C PHE A 42 -4.31 3.30 -3.94
N GLY A 43 -3.17 3.55 -4.59
CA GLY A 43 -3.02 4.67 -5.52
C GLY A 43 -4.00 4.59 -6.69
N LEU A 44 -4.15 3.42 -7.31
CA LEU A 44 -5.10 3.19 -8.41
C LEU A 44 -6.56 3.28 -7.94
N ILE A 45 -6.90 2.74 -6.76
CA ILE A 45 -8.24 2.88 -6.18
C ILE A 45 -8.56 4.36 -5.94
N ALA A 46 -7.66 5.10 -5.30
CA ALA A 46 -7.83 6.54 -5.02
C ALA A 46 -7.97 7.39 -6.31
N VAL A 47 -7.16 7.11 -7.34
CA VAL A 47 -7.29 7.74 -8.66
C VAL A 47 -8.64 7.42 -9.31
N GLY A 48 -9.05 6.14 -9.30
CA GLY A 48 -10.32 5.69 -9.88
C GLY A 48 -11.53 6.31 -9.19
N THR A 49 -11.55 6.30 -7.85
CA THR A 49 -12.56 6.98 -7.02
C THR A 49 -12.59 8.47 -7.33
N GLY A 50 -11.46 9.17 -7.29
CA GLY A 50 -11.42 10.61 -7.56
C GLY A 50 -11.94 10.97 -8.96
N ILE A 51 -11.58 10.22 -9.99
CA ILE A 51 -12.11 10.42 -11.36
C ILE A 51 -13.63 10.16 -11.42
N ALA A 52 -14.10 9.07 -10.79
CA ALA A 52 -15.52 8.72 -10.78
C ALA A 52 -16.36 9.78 -10.03
N GLU A 53 -15.91 10.22 -8.86
CA GLU A 53 -16.56 11.25 -8.05
C GLU A 53 -16.51 12.63 -8.73
N ILE A 54 -15.43 13.01 -9.42
CA ILE A 54 -15.37 14.24 -10.24
C ILE A 54 -16.40 14.21 -11.36
N ALA A 55 -16.56 13.07 -12.05
CA ALA A 55 -17.46 12.93 -13.20
C ALA A 55 -18.94 12.81 -12.78
N ILE A 56 -19.23 11.92 -11.84
CA ILE A 56 -20.59 11.53 -11.44
C ILE A 56 -21.13 12.43 -10.32
N GLY A 57 -20.26 12.95 -9.45
CA GLY A 57 -20.63 13.74 -8.28
C GLY A 57 -21.13 12.88 -7.12
N GLY A 58 -21.85 13.49 -6.18
CA GLY A 58 -22.43 12.83 -5.01
C GLY A 58 -23.46 11.74 -5.36
N ALA A 59 -24.00 11.76 -6.58
CA ALA A 59 -24.88 10.72 -7.10
C ALA A 59 -24.23 9.32 -7.12
N LEU A 60 -22.89 9.23 -7.10
CA LEU A 60 -22.17 7.95 -6.99
C LEU A 60 -22.47 7.20 -5.69
N VAL A 61 -22.82 7.92 -4.62
CA VAL A 61 -23.03 7.37 -3.27
C VAL A 61 -24.43 7.63 -2.71
N SER A 62 -25.30 8.33 -3.45
CA SER A 62 -26.65 8.70 -2.99
C SER A 62 -27.67 7.55 -2.96
N GLN A 63 -27.30 6.35 -3.44
CA GLN A 63 -28.17 5.18 -3.56
C GLN A 63 -29.45 5.42 -4.39
N GLY A 64 -29.43 6.40 -5.29
CA GLY A 64 -30.57 6.79 -6.12
C GLY A 64 -31.34 8.00 -5.60
N GLU A 65 -31.05 8.49 -4.39
CA GLU A 65 -31.68 9.69 -3.85
C GLU A 65 -31.15 10.98 -4.53
N PRO A 66 -31.97 12.04 -4.64
CA PRO A 66 -31.53 13.34 -5.15
C PRO A 66 -30.46 13.98 -4.26
N VAL A 67 -29.40 14.51 -4.88
CA VAL A 67 -28.30 15.20 -4.18
C VAL A 67 -28.48 16.72 -4.33
N PRO A 68 -28.50 17.50 -3.23
CA PRO A 68 -28.52 18.97 -3.30
C PRO A 68 -27.30 19.53 -4.03
N VAL A 69 -27.47 20.60 -4.81
CA VAL A 69 -26.43 21.17 -5.68
C VAL A 69 -25.15 21.53 -4.90
N ASP A 70 -25.28 22.14 -3.73
CA ASP A 70 -24.13 22.50 -2.88
C ASP A 70 -23.39 21.26 -2.35
N VAL A 71 -24.12 20.18 -2.07
CA VAL A 71 -23.54 18.89 -1.65
C VAL A 71 -22.80 18.23 -2.80
N ASP A 72 -23.37 18.22 -4.01
CA ASP A 72 -22.71 17.67 -5.21
C ASP A 72 -21.42 18.44 -5.55
N SER A 73 -21.49 19.77 -5.53
CA SER A 73 -20.35 20.67 -5.75
C SER A 73 -19.23 20.42 -4.72
N ASN A 74 -19.58 20.35 -3.43
CA ASN A 74 -18.65 20.04 -2.36
C ASN A 74 -18.05 18.62 -2.50
N TYR A 75 -18.84 17.64 -2.95
CA TYR A 75 -18.34 16.28 -3.20
C TYR A 75 -17.31 16.23 -4.34
N ARG A 76 -17.59 16.91 -5.47
CA ARG A 76 -16.63 17.05 -6.59
C ARG A 76 -15.37 17.80 -6.18
N PHE A 77 -15.46 18.78 -5.27
CA PHE A 77 -14.29 19.44 -4.70
C PHE A 77 -13.42 18.46 -3.90
N PHE A 78 -14.01 17.64 -3.01
CA PHE A 78 -13.27 16.63 -2.26
C PHE A 78 -12.70 15.50 -3.13
N ALA A 79 -13.36 15.14 -4.22
CA ALA A 79 -12.89 14.15 -5.19
C ALA A 79 -11.52 14.48 -5.82
N VAL A 80 -11.19 15.78 -5.97
CA VAL A 80 -9.86 16.23 -6.43
C VAL A 80 -8.76 15.84 -5.43
N PHE A 81 -9.06 15.81 -4.13
CA PHE A 81 -8.11 15.37 -3.10
C PHE A 81 -7.91 13.85 -3.15
N TRP A 82 -8.95 13.05 -3.44
CA TRP A 82 -8.80 11.61 -3.71
C TRP A 82 -7.88 11.35 -4.90
N LEU A 83 -8.11 12.05 -6.01
CA LEU A 83 -7.28 11.96 -7.21
C LEU A 83 -5.82 12.37 -6.91
N GLY A 84 -5.62 13.51 -6.25
CA GLY A 84 -4.30 14.01 -5.88
C GLY A 84 -3.55 13.09 -4.91
N ALA A 85 -4.25 12.51 -3.92
CA ALA A 85 -3.68 11.53 -3.00
C ALA A 85 -3.26 10.25 -3.73
N GLY A 86 -4.11 9.74 -4.62
CA GLY A 86 -3.81 8.56 -5.44
C GLY A 86 -2.59 8.75 -6.34
N LEU A 87 -2.52 9.87 -7.06
CA LEU A 87 -1.35 10.23 -7.88
C LEU A 87 -0.09 10.39 -7.03
N THR A 88 -0.19 10.97 -5.83
CA THR A 88 0.93 11.10 -4.89
C THR A 88 1.42 9.73 -4.42
N LEU A 89 0.52 8.82 -4.03
CA LEU A 89 0.87 7.44 -3.66
C LEU A 89 1.63 6.74 -4.78
N LEU A 90 1.11 6.77 -6.02
CA LEU A 90 1.76 6.18 -7.19
C LEU A 90 3.15 6.77 -7.44
N TRP A 91 3.33 8.08 -7.27
CA TRP A 91 4.62 8.76 -7.39
C TRP A 91 5.63 8.37 -6.29
N THR A 92 5.17 7.97 -5.09
CA THR A 92 6.04 7.46 -4.02
C THR A 92 6.52 6.02 -4.22
N VAL A 93 5.83 5.20 -5.04
CA VAL A 93 6.15 3.76 -5.24
C VAL A 93 7.64 3.50 -5.54
N PRO A 94 8.35 4.25 -6.41
CA PRO A 94 9.77 4.01 -6.69
C PRO A 94 10.70 4.37 -5.51
N ARG A 95 10.21 5.16 -4.54
CA ARG A 95 10.98 5.77 -3.43
C ARG A 95 10.60 5.23 -2.05
N VAL A 96 9.81 4.16 -2.00
CA VAL A 96 9.16 3.62 -0.78
C VAL A 96 10.08 3.50 0.45
N GLU A 97 11.33 3.04 0.26
CA GLU A 97 12.31 2.83 1.34
C GLU A 97 12.73 4.14 2.05
N ARG A 98 12.60 5.28 1.37
CA ARG A 98 12.88 6.62 1.92
C ARG A 98 11.61 7.36 2.36
N ALA A 99 10.43 6.76 2.18
CA ALA A 99 9.13 7.40 2.35
C ALA A 99 8.44 7.08 3.70
N ALA A 100 9.18 6.62 4.71
CA ALA A 100 8.61 6.22 6.01
C ALA A 100 7.80 7.33 6.71
N GLY A 101 8.22 8.60 6.60
CA GLY A 101 7.47 9.75 7.10
C GLY A 101 6.12 9.94 6.37
N PRO A 102 6.11 10.15 5.05
CA PRO A 102 4.90 10.20 4.24
C PRO A 102 3.96 8.99 4.43
N LEU A 103 4.49 7.77 4.53
CA LEU A 103 3.69 6.57 4.73
C LEU A 103 2.98 6.57 6.09
N ARG A 104 3.67 6.99 7.16
CA ARG A 104 3.06 7.19 8.49
C ARG A 104 2.01 8.30 8.48
N ALA A 105 2.24 9.39 7.74
CA ALA A 105 1.25 10.45 7.58
C ALA A 105 -0.02 9.95 6.86
N VAL A 106 0.12 9.16 5.80
CA VAL A 106 -1.01 8.51 5.12
C VAL A 106 -1.74 7.54 6.05
N ALA A 107 -1.01 6.70 6.81
CA ALA A 107 -1.62 5.79 7.78
C ALA A 107 -2.41 6.53 8.87
N ALA A 108 -1.87 7.63 9.39
CA ALA A 108 -2.57 8.50 10.35
C ALA A 108 -3.82 9.17 9.74
N LEU A 109 -3.76 9.61 8.48
CA LEU A 109 -4.91 10.17 7.77
C LEU A 109 -6.01 9.12 7.50
N VAL A 110 -5.63 7.89 7.16
CA VAL A 110 -6.53 6.74 7.01
C VAL A 110 -7.24 6.44 8.34
N PHE A 111 -6.49 6.39 9.45
CA PHE A 111 -7.06 6.23 10.79
C PHE A 111 -8.04 7.36 11.15
N LEU A 112 -7.64 8.62 10.94
CA LEU A 112 -8.49 9.79 11.16
C LEU A 112 -9.75 9.77 10.28
N GLY A 113 -9.70 9.20 9.07
CA GLY A 113 -10.87 8.91 8.23
C GLY A 113 -11.86 7.96 8.90
N GLY A 114 -11.36 6.88 9.49
CA GLY A 114 -12.18 5.94 10.29
C GLY A 114 -12.82 6.63 11.49
N LEU A 115 -12.09 7.48 12.20
CA LEU A 115 -12.62 8.30 13.30
C LEU A 115 -13.73 9.26 12.84
N ALA A 116 -13.56 9.92 11.69
CA ALA A 116 -14.58 10.77 11.09
C ALA A 116 -15.83 9.96 10.68
N ARG A 117 -15.66 8.72 10.20
CA ARG A 117 -16.79 7.80 9.94
C ARG A 117 -17.50 7.33 11.19
N LEU A 118 -16.79 7.07 12.31
CA LEU A 118 -17.42 6.79 13.60
C LEU A 118 -18.26 7.98 14.10
N LEU A 119 -17.74 9.20 13.97
CA LEU A 119 -18.50 10.41 14.29
C LEU A 119 -19.73 10.57 13.39
N SER A 120 -19.61 10.28 12.09
CA SER A 120 -20.75 10.25 11.16
C SER A 120 -21.80 9.22 11.57
N ILE A 121 -21.40 8.02 11.99
CA ILE A 121 -22.32 6.98 12.51
C ILE A 121 -23.07 7.48 13.74
N ALA A 122 -22.37 8.13 14.68
CA ALA A 122 -22.97 8.66 15.91
C ALA A 122 -23.96 9.81 15.65
N MET A 123 -23.75 10.61 14.61
CA MET A 123 -24.54 11.82 14.32
C MET A 123 -25.63 11.64 13.25
N ALA A 124 -25.40 10.77 12.26
CA ALA A 124 -26.25 10.61 11.08
C ALA A 124 -26.71 9.16 10.81
N GLY A 125 -26.21 8.19 11.58
CA GLY A 125 -26.62 6.78 11.48
C GLY A 125 -25.70 5.90 10.62
N VAL A 126 -26.04 4.61 10.54
CA VAL A 126 -25.17 3.57 9.97
C VAL A 126 -25.17 3.64 8.43
N PRO A 127 -24.00 3.77 7.77
CA PRO A 127 -23.90 3.81 6.32
C PRO A 127 -24.01 2.40 5.69
N SER A 128 -23.95 2.33 4.36
CA SER A 128 -24.01 1.05 3.63
C SER A 128 -22.88 0.08 4.01
N PRO A 129 -23.05 -1.25 3.83
CA PRO A 129 -22.05 -2.25 4.20
C PRO A 129 -20.66 -2.02 3.58
N MET A 130 -20.59 -1.40 2.40
CA MET A 130 -19.33 -0.99 1.77
C MET A 130 -18.54 -0.03 2.66
N PHE A 131 -19.18 1.00 3.21
CA PHE A 131 -18.53 1.97 4.10
C PHE A 131 -18.19 1.37 5.46
N LEU A 132 -18.92 0.35 5.93
CA LEU A 132 -18.56 -0.41 7.13
C LEU A 132 -17.30 -1.26 6.91
N GLY A 133 -17.16 -1.86 5.72
CA GLY A 133 -15.92 -2.55 5.33
C GLY A 133 -14.72 -1.59 5.23
N LEU A 134 -14.92 -0.39 4.68
CA LEU A 134 -13.89 0.65 4.64
C LEU A 134 -13.54 1.17 6.03
N LEU A 135 -14.51 1.35 6.92
CA LEU A 135 -14.28 1.72 8.33
C LEU A 135 -13.43 0.67 9.05
N ALA A 136 -13.74 -0.62 8.88
CA ALA A 136 -12.94 -1.70 9.47
C ALA A 136 -11.49 -1.67 8.95
N LEU A 137 -11.28 -1.42 7.65
CA LEU A 137 -9.96 -1.24 7.05
C LEU A 137 -9.23 -0.02 7.64
N GLU A 138 -9.91 1.12 7.77
CA GLU A 138 -9.32 2.36 8.29
C GLU A 138 -8.86 2.27 9.74
N LEU A 139 -9.54 1.47 10.57
CA LEU A 139 -9.18 1.29 11.97
C LEU A 139 -8.15 0.17 12.20
N ALA A 140 -8.03 -0.80 11.28
CA ALA A 140 -7.20 -2.00 11.46
C ALA A 140 -5.95 -2.07 10.56
N ALA A 141 -5.90 -1.32 9.45
CA ALA A 141 -4.74 -1.33 8.54
C ALA A 141 -3.58 -0.39 8.93
N PRO A 142 -3.81 0.78 9.57
CA PRO A 142 -2.72 1.60 10.10
C PRO A 142 -1.94 0.87 11.23
N PRO A 143 -0.60 0.84 11.17
CA PRO A 143 0.26 0.24 12.20
C PRO A 143 0.59 1.18 13.37
#